data_AF-A0A2H0FW30-F1
#
_entry.id   AF-A0A2H0FW30-F1
#
_cell.length_a   1.000
_cell.length_b   1.000
_cell.length_c   1.000
_cell.angle_alpha   90.00
_cell.angle_beta   90.00
_cell.angle_gamma   90.00
#
_symmetry.space_group_name_H-M   'P 1'
#
loop_
_entity.id
_entity.type
_entity.pdbx_description
1 polymer ?
#
loop_
_entity_poly.entity_id
_entity_poly.type
_entity_poly.pdbx_seq_one_letter_code
_entity_poly.pdbx_strand_id
1 'polypeptide(L)'
;MIHLLIVKLYFLLLLFFLSISAIAQTIDNVKINGNSDFLQSDYINWINLNNKKYFDTIKDTINQRISINLKRNGYYNFQIDSVLSLISADTQKVEINIFLNEGNPTFVNSIFIQNLDSVDQQTVDEKFELLFNKPFIISELEATFSDLLKEFENNGFPFASINIESLFFFFDSTNEENYVDAYLKFSKNEISTIDTIIIRGNFKTENFVIIRELRMNKGENYSQEKIDEIPNKLNRLRFFEQVQTPKYFLNSQNKGVLQIDVVEKSTNSFDGVLGYIPATNEKDNGYFTGLANINLRNLFGTGRALSFKWSKLDRNSQELEVKYLEPWILNLPINVGLMLFQRQQDTTYIQRILNANFEFLATESFSSALTFSQEYTIPTNPEERGFTVFNSISTNSGVNFKYDSRDDIFVPTKGFYLLNAYKHSAKKIIGPDIFITKSTNKNPNQFKVELDLFLFKSFFIRHIPFVSLHLRELRGDDIEISDMYRIGGNNTLRGYQEDQFTGSSLLWTNVEYRYLLGRHSYTFLFADIAYYKRIAIPNINLTEFSATKMGYGFGITFETALGMLAVSYAIAEGDSFSKGKIHFGLIGEF
;
A
#
# COMPACT_ATOMS: atom_id res chain seq x y z
N MET A 1 26.99 48.33 -52.35
CA MET A 1 26.02 47.88 -51.32
C MET A 1 26.47 46.60 -50.61
N ILE A 2 26.92 45.56 -51.34
CA ILE A 2 27.40 44.28 -50.79
C ILE A 2 28.64 44.42 -49.87
N HIS A 3 29.58 45.31 -50.21
CA HIS A 3 30.81 45.49 -49.41
C HIS A 3 30.55 46.07 -48.02
N LEU A 4 29.57 46.99 -47.89
CA LEU A 4 29.16 47.57 -46.61
C LEU A 4 28.44 46.54 -45.71
N LEU A 5 27.75 45.57 -46.33
CA LEU A 5 27.08 44.48 -45.62
C LEU A 5 28.09 43.48 -45.04
N ILE A 6 29.14 43.16 -45.81
CA ILE A 6 30.22 42.25 -45.39
C ILE A 6 31.03 42.85 -44.24
N VAL A 7 31.34 44.15 -44.28
CA VAL A 7 32.05 44.84 -43.19
C VAL A 7 31.19 44.91 -41.92
N LYS A 8 29.88 45.19 -42.04
CA LYS A 8 28.95 45.11 -40.90
C LYS A 8 28.83 43.70 -40.34
N LEU A 9 28.82 42.67 -41.21
CA LEU A 9 28.77 41.26 -40.77
C LEU A 9 30.05 40.84 -40.05
N TYR A 10 31.23 41.25 -40.53
CA TYR A 10 32.51 41.04 -39.85
C TYR A 10 32.57 41.79 -38.51
N PHE A 11 32.06 43.01 -38.43
CA PHE A 11 32.01 43.78 -37.19
C PHE A 11 31.01 43.17 -36.18
N LEU A 12 29.89 42.63 -36.66
CA LEU A 12 28.92 41.91 -35.83
C LEU A 12 29.47 40.57 -35.34
N LEU A 13 30.20 39.83 -36.18
CA LEU A 13 30.92 38.61 -35.81
C LEU A 13 32.05 38.90 -34.81
N LEU A 14 32.78 40.01 -34.99
CA LEU A 14 33.82 40.45 -34.06
C LEU A 14 33.21 40.82 -32.69
N LEU A 15 32.09 41.53 -32.66
CA LEU A 15 31.32 41.83 -31.44
C LEU A 15 30.76 40.56 -30.78
N PHE A 16 30.31 39.58 -31.57
CA PHE A 16 29.80 38.29 -31.07
C PHE A 16 30.91 37.42 -30.46
N PHE A 17 32.13 37.45 -31.04
CA PHE A 17 33.31 36.79 -30.49
C PHE A 17 33.95 37.56 -29.31
N LEU A 18 33.82 38.90 -29.25
CA LEU A 18 34.25 39.72 -28.09
C LEU A 18 33.30 39.61 -26.89
N SER A 19 32.06 39.17 -27.08
CA SER A 19 31.12 38.89 -25.98
C SER A 19 31.28 37.51 -25.32
N ILE A 20 32.25 36.69 -25.75
CA ILE A 20 32.48 35.35 -25.22
C ILE A 20 33.88 35.27 -24.59
N SER A 21 34.03 35.89 -23.42
CA SER A 21 35.00 35.46 -22.39
C SER A 21 34.86 36.31 -21.11
N ALA A 22 33.65 36.42 -20.57
CA ALA A 22 33.49 36.64 -19.13
C ALA A 22 33.10 35.29 -18.53
N ILE A 23 34.07 34.36 -18.49
CA ILE A 23 33.91 33.12 -17.73
C ILE A 23 33.88 33.57 -16.28
N ALA A 24 32.69 33.54 -15.66
CA ALA A 24 32.57 33.79 -14.24
C ALA A 24 33.48 32.79 -13.50
N GLN A 25 34.31 33.31 -12.61
CA GLN A 25 35.19 32.51 -11.77
C GLN A 25 34.43 31.33 -11.15
N THR A 26 34.96 30.12 -11.24
CA THR A 26 34.36 28.94 -10.62
C THR A 26 35.19 28.48 -9.44
N ILE A 27 34.53 28.00 -8.39
CA ILE A 27 35.22 27.42 -7.22
C ILE A 27 35.81 26.07 -7.64
N ASP A 28 37.13 25.97 -7.61
CA ASP A 28 37.88 24.79 -8.03
C ASP A 28 38.12 23.84 -6.85
N ASN A 29 38.53 24.39 -5.69
CA ASN A 29 38.82 23.62 -4.50
C ASN A 29 38.50 24.41 -3.22
N VAL A 30 38.14 23.68 -2.16
CA VAL A 30 37.93 24.20 -0.81
C VAL A 30 38.85 23.45 0.14
N LYS A 31 39.80 24.16 0.75
CA LYS A 31 40.68 23.62 1.80
C LYS A 31 40.24 24.13 3.17
N ILE A 32 40.20 23.20 4.11
CA ILE A 32 39.93 23.49 5.52
C ILE A 32 41.24 23.32 6.28
N ASN A 33 41.55 24.28 7.14
CA ASN A 33 42.71 24.28 8.01
C ASN A 33 42.24 24.45 9.45
N GLY A 34 42.74 23.61 10.35
CA GLY A 34 42.40 23.62 11.78
C GLY A 34 41.19 22.76 12.16
N ASN A 35 40.70 21.91 11.26
CA ASN A 35 39.76 20.83 11.60
C ASN A 35 40.50 19.68 12.31
N SER A 36 39.91 19.12 13.38
CA SER A 36 40.47 18.01 14.16
C SER A 36 39.48 16.84 14.28
N ASP A 37 38.25 17.12 14.66
CA ASP A 37 37.21 16.14 14.95
C ASP A 37 36.36 15.81 13.71
N PHE A 38 36.26 16.73 12.75
CA PHE A 38 35.56 16.53 11.48
C PHE A 38 36.54 16.43 10.30
N LEU A 39 36.20 15.60 9.32
CA LEU A 39 37.00 15.45 8.10
C LEU A 39 36.75 16.62 7.15
N GLN A 40 37.73 16.95 6.32
CA GLN A 40 37.56 17.98 5.27
C GLN A 40 36.36 17.69 4.35
N SER A 41 36.05 16.41 4.10
CA SER A 41 34.87 16.00 3.34
C SER A 41 33.55 16.46 3.98
N ASP A 42 33.46 16.49 5.31
CA ASP A 42 32.26 16.88 6.04
C ASP A 42 31.96 18.36 5.82
N TYR A 43 33.00 19.20 5.96
CA TYR A 43 32.92 20.62 5.64
C TYR A 43 32.55 20.89 4.18
N ILE A 44 33.15 20.15 3.24
CA ILE A 44 32.81 20.27 1.81
C ILE A 44 31.33 19.94 1.59
N ASN A 45 30.80 18.92 2.26
CA ASN A 45 29.39 18.54 2.21
C ASN A 45 28.48 19.59 2.84
N TRP A 46 28.85 20.15 4.00
CA TRP A 46 28.10 21.21 4.68
C TRP A 46 28.04 22.49 3.85
N ILE A 47 29.15 22.85 3.23
CA ILE A 47 29.28 24.03 2.39
C ILE A 47 28.53 23.82 1.07
N ASN A 48 28.65 22.65 0.41
CA ASN A 48 27.97 22.29 -0.84
C ASN A 48 28.07 23.37 -1.95
N LEU A 49 29.31 23.75 -2.29
CA LEU A 49 29.62 24.79 -3.29
C LEU A 49 30.55 24.33 -4.44
N ASN A 50 30.87 23.03 -4.55
CA ASN A 50 31.77 22.54 -5.59
C ASN A 50 31.21 22.85 -7.00
N ASN A 51 32.09 23.34 -7.89
CA ASN A 51 31.80 23.74 -9.26
C ASN A 51 30.73 24.85 -9.42
N LYS A 52 30.46 25.64 -8.37
CA LYS A 52 29.57 26.81 -8.47
C LYS A 52 30.36 28.08 -8.84
N LYS A 53 29.65 29.05 -9.42
CA LYS A 53 30.19 30.39 -9.71
C LYS A 53 30.54 31.11 -8.41
N TYR A 54 31.70 31.76 -8.40
CA TYR A 54 32.21 32.53 -7.28
C TYR A 54 31.60 33.94 -7.21
N PHE A 55 31.23 34.35 -6.01
CA PHE A 55 30.78 35.70 -5.65
C PHE A 55 31.30 36.02 -4.24
N ASP A 56 31.64 37.27 -3.94
CA ASP A 56 32.20 37.63 -2.61
C ASP A 56 31.28 37.27 -1.43
N THR A 57 29.96 37.32 -1.64
CA THR A 57 28.92 36.94 -0.65
C THR A 57 28.93 35.44 -0.28
N ILE A 58 29.71 34.63 -0.99
CA ILE A 58 29.90 33.21 -0.64
C ILE A 58 30.60 33.06 0.71
N LYS A 59 31.44 34.01 1.12
CA LYS A 59 32.14 33.94 2.42
C LYS A 59 31.13 33.91 3.58
N ASP A 60 30.09 34.74 3.53
CA ASP A 60 29.03 34.77 4.52
C ASP A 60 28.22 33.46 4.52
N THR A 61 27.95 32.92 3.33
CA THR A 61 27.25 31.63 3.19
C THR A 61 28.06 30.47 3.76
N ILE A 62 29.38 30.46 3.54
CA ILE A 62 30.30 29.47 4.10
C ILE A 62 30.30 29.56 5.62
N ASN A 63 30.53 30.76 6.17
CA ASN A 63 30.55 30.99 7.60
C ASN A 63 29.25 30.53 8.26
N GLN A 64 28.10 30.91 7.68
CA GLN A 64 26.79 30.52 8.19
C GLN A 64 26.59 29.00 8.16
N ARG A 65 26.91 28.33 7.04
CA ARG A 65 26.73 26.87 6.89
C ARG A 65 27.63 26.08 7.83
N ILE A 66 28.91 26.46 7.95
CA ILE A 66 29.84 25.84 8.88
C ILE A 66 29.35 26.05 10.32
N SER A 67 29.00 27.28 10.68
CA SER A 67 28.51 27.62 12.01
C SER A 67 27.26 26.81 12.42
N ILE A 68 26.29 26.66 11.50
CA ILE A 68 25.09 25.88 11.76
C ILE A 68 25.43 24.40 11.97
N ASN A 69 26.31 23.82 11.15
CA ASN A 69 26.64 22.40 11.27
C ASN A 69 27.52 22.10 12.49
N LEU A 70 28.47 22.95 12.84
CA LEU A 70 29.26 22.80 14.07
C LEU A 70 28.36 22.85 15.31
N LYS A 71 27.45 23.83 15.41
CA LYS A 71 26.47 23.90 16.50
C LYS A 71 25.56 22.68 16.57
N ARG A 72 25.11 22.17 15.41
CA ARG A 72 24.29 20.94 15.33
C ARG A 72 25.03 19.71 15.87
N ASN A 73 26.35 19.68 15.81
CA ASN A 73 27.16 18.59 16.35
C ASN A 73 27.69 18.88 17.77
N GLY A 74 27.21 19.93 18.45
CA GLY A 74 27.59 20.22 19.83
C GLY A 74 28.78 21.16 20.01
N TYR A 75 29.34 21.71 18.93
CA TYR A 75 30.46 22.65 18.98
C TYR A 75 29.91 24.07 18.96
N TYR A 76 29.73 24.68 20.14
CA TYR A 76 29.20 26.06 20.29
C TYR A 76 30.29 27.12 20.44
N ASN A 77 31.50 26.71 20.82
CA ASN A 77 32.63 27.59 21.10
C ASN A 77 33.67 27.61 19.97
N PHE A 78 33.30 27.14 18.78
CA PHE A 78 34.13 27.21 17.59
C PHE A 78 34.43 28.66 17.19
N GLN A 79 35.55 28.85 16.52
CA GLN A 79 35.96 30.13 15.95
C GLN A 79 36.32 29.94 14.48
N ILE A 80 35.79 30.81 13.62
CA ILE A 80 36.20 30.87 12.21
C ILE A 80 37.10 32.08 12.07
N ASP A 81 38.41 31.85 11.94
CA ASP A 81 39.42 32.90 11.95
C ASP A 81 39.39 33.70 10.66
N SER A 82 39.38 33.02 9.51
CA SER A 82 39.34 33.69 8.20
C SER A 82 38.89 32.77 7.07
N VAL A 83 38.27 33.38 6.05
CA VAL A 83 37.94 32.75 4.76
C VAL A 83 38.65 33.51 3.65
N LEU A 84 39.75 32.93 3.15
CA LEU A 84 40.57 33.51 2.10
C LEU A 84 40.19 32.91 0.75
N SER A 85 40.14 33.76 -0.27
CA SER A 85 39.86 33.39 -1.66
C SER A 85 41.11 33.67 -2.50
N LEU A 86 41.75 32.61 -2.98
CA LEU A 86 42.91 32.68 -3.86
C LEU A 86 42.44 32.49 -5.30
N ILE A 87 42.59 33.53 -6.11
CA ILE A 87 42.27 33.49 -7.54
C ILE A 87 43.48 32.91 -8.27
N SER A 88 43.26 31.93 -9.14
CA SER A 88 44.30 31.31 -9.96
C SER A 88 44.95 32.32 -10.91
N ALA A 89 46.17 32.02 -11.38
CA ALA A 89 46.89 32.87 -12.32
C ALA A 89 46.15 33.06 -13.67
N ASP A 90 45.33 32.08 -14.06
CA ASP A 90 44.46 32.17 -15.25
C ASP A 90 43.16 32.96 -15.00
N THR A 91 42.92 33.43 -13.77
CA THR A 91 41.75 34.19 -13.32
C THR A 91 40.39 33.50 -13.48
N GLN A 92 40.37 32.22 -13.86
CA GLN A 92 39.14 31.46 -14.11
C GLN A 92 38.70 30.62 -12.89
N LYS A 93 39.63 30.31 -11.99
CA LYS A 93 39.41 29.41 -10.86
C LYS A 93 39.67 30.12 -9.54
N VAL A 94 38.89 29.77 -8.53
CA VAL A 94 39.05 30.28 -7.17
C VAL A 94 39.22 29.11 -6.21
N GLU A 95 40.29 29.14 -5.46
CA GLU A 95 40.55 28.27 -4.33
C GLU A 95 40.12 28.98 -3.04
N ILE A 96 39.33 28.31 -2.21
CA ILE A 96 38.85 28.85 -0.94
C ILE A 96 39.60 28.16 0.19
N ASN A 97 40.34 28.94 0.99
CA ASN A 97 41.01 28.47 2.20
C ASN A 97 40.26 28.99 3.43
N ILE A 98 39.76 28.06 4.23
CA ILE A 98 39.06 28.36 5.47
C ILE A 98 39.99 27.98 6.62
N PHE A 99 40.20 28.92 7.54
CA PHE A 99 40.94 28.71 8.78
C PHE A 99 39.93 28.79 9.93
N LEU A 100 39.84 27.72 10.69
CA LEU A 100 38.90 27.61 11.81
C LEU A 100 39.54 26.82 12.95
N ASN A 101 39.01 27.04 14.15
CA ASN A 101 39.22 26.20 15.31
C ASN A 101 37.86 25.64 15.74
N GLU A 102 37.71 24.32 15.75
CA GLU A 102 36.47 23.65 16.13
C GLU A 102 36.13 23.89 17.61
N GLY A 103 37.16 24.07 18.45
CA GLY A 103 37.02 24.10 19.91
C GLY A 103 36.57 22.75 20.48
N ASN A 104 36.46 22.66 21.80
CA ASN A 104 35.96 21.46 22.46
C ASN A 104 34.42 21.41 22.38
N PRO A 105 33.81 20.22 22.27
CA PRO A 105 32.36 20.07 22.33
C PRO A 105 31.81 20.59 23.66
N THR A 106 30.57 21.06 23.63
CA THR A 106 29.83 21.48 24.82
C THR A 106 29.01 20.30 25.33
N PHE A 107 29.15 19.94 26.60
CA PHE A 107 28.43 18.84 27.23
C PHE A 107 27.22 19.34 28.04
N VAL A 108 26.19 18.51 28.16
CA VAL A 108 25.03 18.83 29.01
C VAL A 108 25.40 18.61 30.48
N ASN A 109 25.40 19.67 31.27
CA ASN A 109 25.64 19.58 32.73
C ASN A 109 24.34 19.34 33.49
N SER A 110 23.33 20.17 33.27
CA SER A 110 22.04 20.04 33.96
C SER A 110 20.88 20.56 33.10
N ILE A 111 19.72 19.94 33.30
CA ILE A 111 18.47 20.35 32.66
C ILE A 111 17.46 20.63 33.76
N PHE A 112 17.02 21.88 33.87
CA PHE A 112 16.08 22.33 34.88
C PHE A 112 14.71 22.53 34.23
N ILE A 113 13.71 21.79 34.68
CA ILE A 113 12.36 21.83 34.09
C ILE A 113 11.38 22.39 35.13
N GLN A 114 10.75 23.52 34.79
CA GLN A 114 9.75 24.17 35.63
C GLN A 114 8.34 23.63 35.35
N ASN A 115 7.45 23.77 36.34
CA ASN A 115 6.02 23.38 36.30
C ASN A 115 5.74 21.88 36.14
N LEU A 116 6.55 21.03 36.78
CA LEU A 116 6.27 19.61 36.91
C LEU A 116 5.58 19.33 38.25
N ASP A 117 4.59 18.44 38.24
CA ASP A 117 4.07 17.85 39.47
C ASP A 117 4.97 16.68 39.92
N SER A 118 4.84 16.24 41.18
CA SER A 118 5.73 15.21 41.73
C SER A 118 5.61 13.85 41.06
N VAL A 119 4.52 13.59 40.32
CA VAL A 119 4.30 12.33 39.60
C VAL A 119 4.99 12.41 38.24
N ASP A 120 4.82 13.53 37.53
CA ASP A 120 5.43 13.77 36.23
C ASP A 120 6.95 13.89 36.35
N GLN A 121 7.47 14.45 37.44
CA GLN A 121 8.89 14.67 37.66
C GLN A 121 9.71 13.39 37.42
N GLN A 122 9.26 12.25 37.96
CA GLN A 122 9.97 10.98 37.77
C GLN A 122 10.03 10.56 36.30
N THR A 123 8.90 10.59 35.60
CA THR A 123 8.82 10.23 34.18
C THR A 123 9.66 11.17 33.30
N VAL A 124 9.69 12.46 33.65
CA VAL A 124 10.49 13.44 32.93
C VAL A 124 11.98 13.20 33.18
N ASP A 125 12.41 13.06 34.43
CA ASP A 125 13.81 12.85 34.79
C ASP A 125 14.40 11.61 34.09
N GLU A 126 13.67 10.49 34.10
CA GLU A 126 14.08 9.25 33.42
C GLU A 126 14.40 9.45 31.92
N LYS A 127 13.68 10.35 31.21
CA LYS A 127 13.95 10.63 29.79
C LYS A 127 15.14 11.57 29.58
N PHE A 128 15.30 12.56 30.45
CA PHE A 128 16.35 13.59 30.31
C PHE A 128 17.70 13.14 30.87
N GLU A 129 17.73 12.19 31.80
CA GLU A 129 18.96 11.61 32.35
C GLU A 129 19.90 11.06 31.27
N LEU A 130 19.34 10.57 30.16
CA LEU A 130 20.10 10.03 29.03
C LEU A 130 20.93 11.08 28.28
N LEU A 131 20.66 12.38 28.50
CA LEU A 131 21.38 13.48 27.86
C LEU A 131 22.55 14.01 28.70
N PHE A 132 22.59 13.73 30.01
CA PHE A 132 23.63 14.24 30.90
C PHE A 132 25.01 13.71 30.52
N ASN A 133 26.02 14.59 30.61
CA ASN A 133 27.42 14.32 30.27
C ASN A 133 27.66 13.88 28.81
N LYS A 134 26.70 14.11 27.91
CA LYS A 134 26.89 13.93 26.46
C LYS A 134 27.02 15.28 25.75
N PRO A 135 27.64 15.32 24.56
CA PRO A 135 27.66 16.52 23.73
C PRO A 135 26.24 17.06 23.51
N PHE A 136 26.05 18.36 23.66
CA PHE A 136 24.76 19.02 23.55
C PHE A 136 24.34 19.13 22.08
N ILE A 137 23.59 18.13 21.61
CA ILE A 137 23.04 18.10 20.26
C ILE A 137 21.57 18.55 20.33
N ILE A 138 21.26 19.70 19.73
CA ILE A 138 19.91 20.28 19.81
C ILE A 138 18.83 19.34 19.27
N SER A 139 19.13 18.56 18.23
CA SER A 139 18.18 17.60 17.65
C SER A 139 17.90 16.40 18.57
N GLU A 140 18.84 16.04 19.45
CA GLU A 140 18.59 15.02 20.47
C GLU A 140 17.65 15.57 21.54
N LEU A 141 17.86 16.82 21.98
CA LEU A 141 16.94 17.50 22.89
C LEU A 141 15.52 17.62 22.30
N GLU A 142 15.40 18.03 21.04
CA GLU A 142 14.12 18.10 20.33
C GLU A 142 13.46 16.72 20.18
N ALA A 143 14.23 15.67 19.96
CA ALA A 143 13.72 14.30 19.93
C ALA A 143 13.18 13.86 21.31
N THR A 144 13.91 14.15 22.39
CA THR A 144 13.44 13.91 23.77
C THR A 144 12.17 14.70 24.07
N PHE A 145 12.06 15.96 23.60
CA PHE A 145 10.82 16.74 23.72
C PHE A 145 9.66 16.05 23.01
N SER A 146 9.86 15.64 21.76
CA SER A 146 8.84 14.95 20.97
C SER A 146 8.39 13.65 21.65
N ASP A 147 9.33 12.87 22.19
CA ASP A 147 9.04 11.59 22.87
C ASP A 147 8.30 11.79 24.20
N LEU A 148 8.61 12.86 24.94
CA LEU A 148 7.91 13.19 26.16
C LEU A 148 6.50 13.73 25.86
N LEU A 149 6.38 14.68 24.93
CA LEU A 149 5.09 15.26 24.55
C LEU A 149 4.14 14.20 24.01
N LYS A 150 4.63 13.28 23.16
CA LYS A 150 3.84 12.16 22.64
C LYS A 150 3.26 11.29 23.75
N GLU A 151 3.98 11.08 24.85
CA GLU A 151 3.47 10.32 26.00
C GLU A 151 2.32 11.06 26.70
N PHE A 152 2.46 12.36 26.96
CA PHE A 152 1.40 13.18 27.55
C PHE A 152 0.18 13.33 26.63
N GLU A 153 0.40 13.57 25.34
CA GLU A 153 -0.65 13.66 24.33
C GLU A 153 -1.44 12.36 24.22
N ASN A 154 -0.78 11.20 24.32
CA ASN A 154 -1.47 9.89 24.32
C ASN A 154 -2.19 9.58 25.64
N ASN A 155 -1.89 10.30 26.71
CA ASN A 155 -2.54 10.20 28.01
C ASN A 155 -3.59 11.30 28.26
N GLY A 156 -4.02 12.01 27.22
CA GLY A 156 -5.12 12.97 27.30
C GLY A 156 -4.72 14.44 27.38
N PHE A 157 -3.45 14.80 27.19
CA PHE A 157 -2.96 16.18 27.26
C PHE A 157 -2.55 16.74 25.88
N PRO A 158 -3.52 17.07 25.00
CA PRO A 158 -3.27 17.50 23.61
C PRO A 158 -2.49 18.79 23.43
N PHE A 159 -2.46 19.63 24.47
CA PHE A 159 -1.81 20.94 24.42
C PHE A 159 -0.54 20.96 25.28
N ALA A 160 -0.01 19.80 25.67
CA ALA A 160 1.26 19.73 26.37
C ALA A 160 2.35 20.45 25.55
N SER A 161 3.21 21.21 26.20
CA SER A 161 4.28 21.94 25.51
C SER A 161 5.52 22.07 26.37
N ILE A 162 6.68 22.14 25.72
CA ILE A 162 7.98 22.39 26.36
C ILE A 162 8.60 23.59 25.65
N ASN A 163 8.96 24.62 26.42
CA ASN A 163 9.64 25.81 25.91
C ASN A 163 11.06 25.90 26.49
N ILE A 164 12.04 26.26 25.66
CA ILE A 164 13.39 26.59 26.11
C ILE A 164 13.36 28.05 26.57
N GLU A 165 13.43 28.28 27.88
CA GLU A 165 13.45 29.64 28.46
C GLU A 165 14.85 30.25 28.32
N SER A 166 15.90 29.46 28.60
CA SER A 166 17.28 29.89 28.37
C SER A 166 18.25 28.71 28.28
N LEU A 167 19.38 28.93 27.60
CA LEU A 167 20.53 28.05 27.57
C LEU A 167 21.73 28.83 28.11
N PHE A 168 22.32 28.35 29.21
CA PHE A 168 23.47 28.99 29.83
C PHE A 168 24.73 28.19 29.54
N PHE A 169 25.60 28.73 28.70
CA PHE A 169 26.87 28.12 28.32
C PHE A 169 27.98 28.63 29.23
N PHE A 170 28.77 27.72 29.80
CA PHE A 170 29.90 28.06 30.67
C PHE A 170 31.07 27.10 30.48
N PHE A 171 32.25 27.53 30.93
CA PHE A 171 33.47 26.72 30.92
C PHE A 171 33.80 26.31 32.35
N ASP A 172 33.97 25.01 32.58
CA ASP A 172 34.43 24.48 33.85
C ASP A 172 35.96 24.38 33.85
N SER A 173 36.61 25.25 34.61
CA SER A 173 38.07 25.27 34.75
C SER A 173 38.65 24.03 35.44
N THR A 174 37.82 23.21 36.10
CA THR A 174 38.26 22.03 36.84
C THR A 174 38.45 20.83 35.92
N ASN A 175 37.48 20.61 35.03
CA ASN A 175 37.49 19.53 34.05
C ASN A 175 38.02 19.98 32.67
N GLU A 176 38.28 21.28 32.49
CA GLU A 176 38.70 21.89 31.22
C GLU A 176 37.70 21.65 30.07
N GLU A 177 36.41 21.56 30.40
CA GLU A 177 35.32 21.25 29.48
C GLU A 177 34.28 22.38 29.41
N ASN A 178 33.61 22.47 28.27
CA ASN A 178 32.50 23.39 28.08
C ASN A 178 31.20 22.69 28.45
N TYR A 179 30.33 23.38 29.18
CA TYR A 179 29.05 22.85 29.62
C TYR A 179 27.90 23.77 29.26
N VAL A 180 26.70 23.20 29.20
CA VAL A 180 25.44 23.93 29.08
C VAL A 180 24.45 23.50 30.16
N ASP A 181 23.82 24.50 30.78
CA ASP A 181 22.62 24.33 31.58
C ASP A 181 21.40 24.76 30.77
N ALA A 182 20.43 23.87 30.63
CA ALA A 182 19.19 24.15 29.92
C ALA A 182 18.05 24.42 30.90
N TYR A 183 17.42 25.60 30.79
CA TYR A 183 16.23 25.95 31.56
C TYR A 183 15.00 25.83 30.68
N LEU A 184 14.16 24.87 31.02
CA LEU A 184 12.96 24.51 30.27
C LEU A 184 11.72 24.81 31.11
N LYS A 185 10.64 25.16 30.42
CA LYS A 185 9.32 25.32 31.02
C LYS A 185 8.36 24.31 30.39
N PHE A 186 7.93 23.34 31.20
CA PHE A 186 6.88 22.42 30.81
C PHE A 186 5.52 23.06 31.05
N SER A 187 4.55 22.74 30.22
CA SER A 187 3.15 23.13 30.41
C SER A 187 2.28 21.96 29.99
N LYS A 188 1.88 21.15 30.96
CA LYS A 188 1.01 19.98 30.79
C LYS A 188 -0.36 20.34 30.21
N ASN A 189 -0.89 21.51 30.58
CA ASN A 189 -2.24 21.95 30.30
C ASN A 189 -3.32 20.98 30.84
N GLU A 190 -4.60 21.27 30.57
CA GLU A 190 -5.71 20.45 31.07
C GLU A 190 -5.90 19.16 30.27
N ILE A 191 -6.35 18.11 30.96
CA ILE A 191 -6.78 16.87 30.31
C ILE A 191 -8.00 17.14 29.43
N SER A 192 -8.05 16.50 28.27
CA SER A 192 -9.09 16.72 27.27
C SER A 192 -9.68 15.42 26.76
N THR A 193 -10.96 15.45 26.43
CA THR A 193 -11.72 14.32 25.88
C THR A 193 -12.38 14.69 24.56
N ILE A 194 -12.63 13.69 23.72
CA ILE A 194 -13.35 13.88 22.45
C ILE A 194 -14.85 14.01 22.75
N ASP A 195 -15.33 15.25 22.91
CA ASP A 195 -16.74 15.54 23.18
C ASP A 195 -17.57 15.58 21.89
N THR A 196 -17.06 16.28 20.88
CA THR A 196 -17.78 16.52 19.62
C THR A 196 -16.91 16.19 18.41
N ILE A 197 -17.49 15.49 17.44
CA ILE A 197 -16.86 15.20 16.14
C ILE A 197 -17.61 15.98 15.07
N ILE A 198 -16.90 16.85 14.36
CA ILE A 198 -17.43 17.63 13.24
C ILE A 198 -16.86 17.05 11.96
N ILE A 199 -17.73 16.67 11.03
CA ILE A 199 -17.35 16.16 9.72
C ILE A 199 -17.77 17.19 8.67
N ARG A 200 -16.89 17.47 7.71
CA ARG A 200 -17.15 18.39 6.60
C ARG A 200 -16.78 17.76 5.26
N GLY A 201 -17.57 18.08 4.23
CA GLY A 201 -17.33 17.65 2.85
C GLY A 201 -17.93 16.29 2.47
N ASN A 202 -18.62 15.62 3.39
CA ASN A 202 -19.38 14.40 3.14
C ASN A 202 -20.82 14.71 2.68
N PHE A 203 -20.98 15.05 1.40
CA PHE A 203 -22.31 15.42 0.85
C PHE A 203 -23.22 14.22 0.60
N LYS A 204 -22.65 13.05 0.28
CA LYS A 204 -23.38 11.82 0.01
C LYS A 204 -23.26 10.81 1.14
N THR A 205 -22.10 10.73 1.77
CA THR A 205 -21.78 9.75 2.81
C THR A 205 -22.31 10.22 4.15
N GLU A 206 -23.05 9.37 4.84
CA GLU A 206 -23.63 9.68 6.12
C GLU A 206 -22.57 9.79 7.22
N ASN A 207 -22.77 10.72 8.17
CA ASN A 207 -21.83 10.98 9.27
C ASN A 207 -21.48 9.69 10.04
N PHE A 208 -22.47 8.81 10.26
CA PHE A 208 -22.26 7.59 11.05
C PHE A 208 -21.26 6.62 10.39
N VAL A 209 -21.10 6.67 9.06
CA VAL A 209 -20.13 5.83 8.33
C VAL A 209 -18.70 6.23 8.69
N ILE A 210 -18.44 7.52 8.78
CA ILE A 210 -17.13 8.06 9.18
C ILE A 210 -16.91 7.81 10.66
N ILE A 211 -17.89 8.14 11.51
CA ILE A 211 -17.79 8.02 12.98
C ILE A 211 -17.49 6.58 13.42
N ARG A 212 -18.22 5.59 12.88
CA ARG A 212 -17.99 4.18 13.26
C ARG A 212 -16.59 3.70 12.87
N GLU A 213 -16.06 4.20 11.76
CA GLU A 213 -14.73 3.80 11.27
C GLU A 213 -13.61 4.33 12.17
N LEU A 214 -13.83 5.44 12.90
CA LEU A 214 -12.84 5.97 13.86
C LEU A 214 -12.56 4.99 15.01
N ARG A 215 -13.55 4.14 15.36
CA ARG A 215 -13.51 3.21 16.50
C ARG A 215 -13.23 3.91 17.84
N MET A 216 -13.73 5.14 17.99
CA MET A 216 -13.58 5.95 19.20
C MET A 216 -14.90 6.05 19.95
N ASN A 217 -14.84 6.03 21.27
CA ASN A 217 -16.02 6.27 22.10
C ASN A 217 -16.21 7.78 22.32
N LYS A 218 -17.47 8.22 22.39
CA LYS A 218 -17.77 9.59 22.77
C LYS A 218 -17.33 9.84 24.22
N GLY A 219 -16.58 10.91 24.46
CA GLY A 219 -16.06 11.27 25.78
C GLY A 219 -14.79 10.51 26.18
N GLU A 220 -14.20 9.73 25.27
CA GLU A 220 -12.90 9.10 25.49
C GLU A 220 -11.78 10.15 25.60
N ASN A 221 -10.74 9.86 26.38
CA ASN A 221 -9.55 10.71 26.48
C ASN A 221 -8.89 10.92 25.12
N TYR A 222 -8.34 12.11 24.92
CA TYR A 222 -7.55 12.43 23.75
C TYR A 222 -6.32 11.50 23.64
N SER A 223 -6.02 11.06 22.42
CA SER A 223 -4.76 10.39 22.09
C SER A 223 -4.34 10.80 20.68
N GLN A 224 -3.13 11.36 20.58
CA GLN A 224 -2.56 11.79 19.30
C GLN A 224 -2.40 10.61 18.34
N GLU A 225 -1.94 9.46 18.85
CA GLU A 225 -1.76 8.24 18.05
C GLU A 225 -3.07 7.81 17.38
N LYS A 226 -4.20 7.82 18.11
CA LYS A 226 -5.51 7.48 17.53
C LYS A 226 -5.95 8.47 16.46
N ILE A 227 -5.60 9.75 16.58
CA ILE A 227 -5.93 10.78 15.59
C ILE A 227 -5.08 10.63 14.34
N ASP A 228 -3.79 10.30 14.51
CA ASP A 228 -2.87 10.05 13.40
C ASP A 228 -3.25 8.80 12.58
N GLU A 229 -3.99 7.86 13.18
CA GLU A 229 -4.55 6.70 12.47
C GLU A 229 -5.79 7.02 11.62
N ILE A 230 -6.53 8.09 11.92
CA ILE A 230 -7.80 8.42 11.25
C ILE A 230 -7.66 8.51 9.72
N PRO A 231 -6.63 9.17 9.16
CA PRO A 231 -6.39 9.17 7.73
C PRO A 231 -6.33 7.76 7.14
N ASN A 232 -5.62 6.83 7.78
CA ASN A 232 -5.48 5.46 7.30
C ASN A 232 -6.83 4.74 7.29
N LYS A 233 -7.59 4.84 8.39
CA LYS A 233 -8.95 4.28 8.53
C LYS A 233 -9.89 4.76 7.42
N LEU A 234 -9.96 6.07 7.22
CA LEU A 234 -10.89 6.67 6.24
C LEU A 234 -10.43 6.45 4.79
N ASN A 235 -9.12 6.45 4.52
CA ASN A 235 -8.60 6.14 3.18
C ASN A 235 -8.90 4.69 2.77
N ARG A 236 -8.95 3.74 3.71
CA ARG A 236 -9.33 2.33 3.45
C ARG A 236 -10.77 2.18 2.98
N LEU A 237 -11.69 3.06 3.39
CA LEU A 237 -13.08 3.05 2.91
C LEU A 237 -13.16 3.33 1.40
N ARG A 238 -12.22 4.14 0.88
CA ARG A 238 -12.17 4.58 -0.52
C ARG A 238 -13.40 5.36 -0.95
N PHE A 239 -14.07 6.05 -0.03
CA PHE A 239 -15.15 6.97 -0.35
C PHE A 239 -14.64 8.40 -0.58
N PHE A 240 -13.41 8.66 -0.14
CA PHE A 240 -12.80 9.98 -0.15
C PHE A 240 -11.49 9.97 -0.95
N GLU A 241 -11.05 11.16 -1.36
CA GLU A 241 -9.65 11.42 -1.69
C GLU A 241 -8.77 11.28 -0.43
N GLN A 242 -7.45 11.47 -0.58
CA GLN A 242 -6.51 11.31 0.52
C GLN A 242 -6.85 12.24 1.70
N VAL A 243 -7.36 11.65 2.77
CA VAL A 243 -7.72 12.34 4.01
C VAL A 243 -6.45 12.81 4.72
N GLN A 244 -6.49 14.04 5.21
CA GLN A 244 -5.40 14.64 5.99
C GLN A 244 -5.61 14.40 7.49
N THR A 245 -4.56 14.57 8.29
CA THR A 245 -4.68 14.48 9.76
C THR A 245 -5.76 15.46 10.26
N PRO A 246 -6.75 14.98 11.03
CA PRO A 246 -7.80 15.82 11.58
C PRO A 246 -7.27 16.93 12.49
N LYS A 247 -8.05 17.99 12.63
CA LYS A 247 -7.73 19.10 13.55
C LYS A 247 -8.43 18.86 14.88
N TYR A 248 -7.70 19.06 15.97
CA TYR A 248 -8.26 19.04 17.32
C TYR A 248 -8.13 20.41 17.98
N PHE A 249 -9.21 20.90 18.60
CA PHE A 249 -9.22 22.18 19.30
C PHE A 249 -10.28 22.21 20.41
N LEU A 250 -10.17 23.17 21.32
CA LEU A 250 -11.18 23.44 22.35
C LEU A 250 -12.18 24.46 21.84
N ASN A 251 -13.48 24.20 22.00
CA ASN A 251 -14.51 25.19 21.70
C ASN A 251 -14.61 26.26 22.80
N SER A 252 -15.53 27.22 22.63
CA SER A 252 -15.76 28.30 23.60
C SER A 252 -16.22 27.84 24.99
N GLN A 253 -16.57 26.56 25.16
CA GLN A 253 -16.96 25.93 26.43
C GLN A 253 -15.85 25.02 26.99
N ASN A 254 -14.62 25.12 26.46
CA ASN A 254 -13.47 24.28 26.84
C ASN A 254 -13.68 22.77 26.57
N LYS A 255 -14.54 22.43 25.60
CA LYS A 255 -14.77 21.02 25.20
C LYS A 255 -13.96 20.67 23.95
N GLY A 256 -13.42 19.47 23.93
CA GLY A 256 -12.65 18.92 22.82
C GLY A 256 -13.49 18.68 21.56
N VAL A 257 -13.08 19.30 20.45
CA VAL A 257 -13.70 19.15 19.15
C VAL A 257 -12.69 18.55 18.17
N LEU A 258 -13.06 17.41 17.60
CA LEU A 258 -12.34 16.77 16.51
C LEU A 258 -12.99 17.15 15.18
N GLN A 259 -12.28 17.89 14.33
CA GLN A 259 -12.74 18.27 13.00
C GLN A 259 -12.07 17.42 11.92
N ILE A 260 -12.89 16.72 11.15
CA ILE A 260 -12.49 15.86 10.04
C ILE A 260 -13.01 16.48 8.74
N ASP A 261 -12.10 16.89 7.88
CA ASP A 261 -12.42 17.43 6.56
C ASP A 261 -12.14 16.35 5.51
N VAL A 262 -13.15 15.97 4.71
CA VAL A 262 -13.05 14.96 3.66
C VAL A 262 -13.49 15.52 2.30
N VAL A 263 -12.99 14.92 1.22
CA VAL A 263 -13.40 15.21 -0.16
C VAL A 263 -13.90 13.92 -0.78
N GLU A 264 -15.19 13.84 -1.12
CA GLU A 264 -15.78 12.62 -1.69
C GLU A 264 -15.36 12.37 -3.13
N LYS A 265 -15.11 11.09 -3.45
CA LYS A 265 -14.87 10.63 -4.83
C LYS A 265 -16.02 9.76 -5.35
N SER A 266 -16.06 9.55 -6.67
CA SER A 266 -17.01 8.60 -7.27
C SER A 266 -16.58 7.17 -6.95
N THR A 267 -17.48 6.41 -6.35
CA THR A 267 -17.23 5.02 -5.90
C THR A 267 -17.98 3.98 -6.73
N ASN A 268 -18.86 4.42 -7.62
CA ASN A 268 -19.69 3.54 -8.44
C ASN A 268 -19.07 3.37 -9.82
N SER A 269 -19.04 2.13 -10.32
CA SER A 269 -18.60 1.81 -11.68
C SER A 269 -19.62 0.93 -12.40
N PHE A 270 -19.69 1.12 -13.72
CA PHE A 270 -20.50 0.33 -14.63
C PHE A 270 -19.68 0.11 -15.91
N ASP A 271 -19.53 -1.14 -16.32
CA ASP A 271 -18.83 -1.52 -17.54
C ASP A 271 -19.48 -2.74 -18.19
N GLY A 272 -19.34 -2.86 -19.50
CA GLY A 272 -19.91 -3.98 -20.23
C GLY A 272 -19.71 -3.91 -21.73
N VAL A 273 -19.74 -5.08 -22.37
CA VAL A 273 -19.72 -5.25 -23.81
C VAL A 273 -20.83 -6.22 -24.16
N LEU A 274 -21.71 -5.85 -25.09
CA LEU A 274 -22.76 -6.71 -25.58
C LEU A 274 -22.57 -6.95 -27.07
N GLY A 275 -22.72 -8.20 -27.49
CA GLY A 275 -22.65 -8.66 -28.86
C GLY A 275 -23.79 -9.61 -29.17
N TYR A 276 -24.09 -9.75 -30.46
CA TYR A 276 -25.03 -10.74 -30.96
C TYR A 276 -24.32 -11.61 -31.98
N ILE A 277 -24.33 -12.92 -31.76
CA ILE A 277 -23.78 -13.90 -32.69
C ILE A 277 -24.96 -14.49 -33.47
N PRO A 278 -25.07 -14.20 -34.78
CA PRO A 278 -26.14 -14.74 -35.61
C PRO A 278 -26.02 -16.25 -35.76
N ALA A 279 -27.13 -16.88 -36.14
CA ALA A 279 -27.18 -18.29 -36.49
C ALA A 279 -26.18 -18.62 -37.61
N THR A 280 -25.35 -19.66 -37.41
CA THR A 280 -24.45 -20.18 -38.46
C THR A 280 -25.06 -21.34 -39.24
N ASN A 281 -26.03 -22.05 -38.66
CA ASN A 281 -26.73 -23.18 -39.26
C ASN A 281 -28.25 -23.03 -39.10
N GLU A 282 -29.05 -23.63 -40.00
CA GLU A 282 -30.54 -23.59 -39.94
C GLU A 282 -31.14 -24.16 -38.64
N LYS A 283 -30.37 -24.96 -37.88
CA LYS A 283 -30.80 -25.57 -36.62
C LYS A 283 -30.49 -24.72 -35.37
N ASP A 284 -29.69 -23.67 -35.52
CA ASP A 284 -29.21 -22.87 -34.40
C ASP A 284 -29.88 -21.50 -34.39
N ASN A 285 -30.47 -21.09 -33.27
CA ASN A 285 -30.89 -19.69 -33.09
C ASN A 285 -29.66 -18.82 -32.82
N GLY A 286 -29.64 -17.56 -33.29
CA GLY A 286 -28.61 -16.61 -32.84
C GLY A 286 -28.71 -16.32 -31.34
N TYR A 287 -27.62 -15.86 -30.71
CA TYR A 287 -27.58 -15.63 -29.26
C TYR A 287 -26.82 -14.36 -28.90
N PHE A 288 -27.21 -13.76 -27.77
CA PHE A 288 -26.46 -12.66 -27.17
C PHE A 288 -25.25 -13.19 -26.41
N THR A 289 -24.14 -12.50 -26.58
CA THR A 289 -22.87 -12.72 -25.89
C THR A 289 -22.43 -11.40 -25.27
N GLY A 290 -21.59 -11.44 -24.24
CA GLY A 290 -21.08 -10.23 -23.64
C GLY A 290 -20.73 -10.38 -22.18
N LEU A 291 -20.46 -9.24 -21.58
CA LEU A 291 -20.25 -9.09 -20.16
C LEU A 291 -20.88 -7.78 -19.68
N ALA A 292 -21.37 -7.78 -18.46
CA ALA A 292 -21.87 -6.60 -17.77
C ALA A 292 -21.42 -6.66 -16.31
N ASN A 293 -20.87 -5.56 -15.80
CA ASN A 293 -20.33 -5.45 -14.47
C ASN A 293 -20.79 -4.11 -13.87
N ILE A 294 -21.46 -4.19 -12.73
CA ILE A 294 -21.99 -3.04 -12.01
C ILE A 294 -21.46 -3.15 -10.59
N ASN A 295 -20.73 -2.15 -10.13
CA ASN A 295 -20.25 -2.07 -8.76
C ASN A 295 -20.76 -0.77 -8.16
N LEU A 296 -21.71 -0.88 -7.24
CA LEU A 296 -22.23 0.22 -6.48
C LEU A 296 -21.65 0.15 -5.08
N ARG A 297 -20.82 1.12 -4.71
CA ARG A 297 -20.22 1.22 -3.38
C ARG A 297 -20.77 2.43 -2.68
N ASN A 298 -20.94 2.34 -1.36
CA ASN A 298 -21.53 3.39 -0.56
C ASN A 298 -22.98 3.72 -0.99
N LEU A 299 -23.79 2.68 -1.21
CA LEU A 299 -25.20 2.80 -1.57
C LEU A 299 -25.93 3.71 -0.58
N PHE A 300 -26.53 4.77 -1.11
CA PHE A 300 -27.24 5.79 -0.34
C PHE A 300 -26.42 6.41 0.80
N GLY A 301 -25.09 6.44 0.67
CA GLY A 301 -24.21 7.04 1.68
C GLY A 301 -23.96 6.20 2.92
N THR A 302 -24.41 4.94 2.95
CA THR A 302 -24.40 4.10 4.17
C THR A 302 -23.19 3.16 4.28
N GLY A 303 -22.29 3.18 3.30
CA GLY A 303 -21.18 2.24 3.14
C GLY A 303 -21.57 0.89 2.54
N ARG A 304 -22.88 0.59 2.40
CA ARG A 304 -23.39 -0.63 1.75
C ARG A 304 -22.85 -0.76 0.34
N ALA A 305 -22.62 -1.99 -0.10
CA ALA A 305 -22.16 -2.24 -1.47
C ALA A 305 -22.99 -3.33 -2.16
N LEU A 306 -23.20 -3.16 -3.46
CA LEU A 306 -23.83 -4.13 -4.34
C LEU A 306 -22.95 -4.31 -5.57
N SER A 307 -22.61 -5.56 -5.90
CA SER A 307 -21.97 -5.92 -7.16
C SER A 307 -22.87 -6.84 -7.95
N PHE A 308 -22.95 -6.61 -9.26
CA PHE A 308 -23.60 -7.47 -10.22
C PHE A 308 -22.62 -7.72 -11.36
N LYS A 309 -22.33 -8.99 -11.63
CA LYS A 309 -21.55 -9.41 -12.79
C LYS A 309 -22.33 -10.43 -13.57
N TRP A 310 -22.36 -10.27 -14.88
CA TRP A 310 -22.91 -11.22 -15.83
C TRP A 310 -21.91 -11.39 -16.96
N SER A 311 -21.65 -12.62 -17.37
CA SER A 311 -20.81 -12.91 -18.53
C SER A 311 -21.38 -14.09 -19.31
N LYS A 312 -21.26 -14.02 -20.64
CA LYS A 312 -21.67 -15.06 -21.58
C LYS A 312 -20.73 -15.00 -22.78
N LEU A 313 -19.63 -15.75 -22.73
CA LEU A 313 -18.58 -15.72 -23.76
C LEU A 313 -18.91 -16.62 -24.96
N ASP A 314 -19.63 -17.71 -24.73
CA ASP A 314 -20.13 -18.58 -25.80
C ASP A 314 -21.61 -18.93 -25.58
N ARG A 315 -22.15 -19.80 -26.45
CA ARG A 315 -23.58 -20.17 -26.43
C ARG A 315 -23.96 -20.92 -25.14
N ASN A 316 -23.05 -21.74 -24.64
CA ASN A 316 -23.28 -22.76 -23.63
C ASN A 316 -22.59 -22.46 -22.29
N SER A 317 -21.79 -21.39 -22.22
CA SER A 317 -21.25 -20.83 -20.99
C SER A 317 -22.01 -19.57 -20.55
N GLN A 318 -22.26 -19.46 -19.25
CA GLN A 318 -22.83 -18.25 -18.66
C GLN A 318 -22.44 -18.18 -17.19
N GLU A 319 -22.03 -17.00 -16.74
CA GLU A 319 -21.85 -16.70 -15.32
C GLU A 319 -22.72 -15.52 -14.89
N LEU A 320 -23.22 -15.60 -13.67
CA LEU A 320 -23.96 -14.56 -12.99
C LEU A 320 -23.49 -14.52 -11.54
N GLU A 321 -23.08 -13.35 -11.07
CA GLU A 321 -22.66 -13.10 -9.70
C GLU A 321 -23.39 -11.86 -9.17
N VAL A 322 -24.03 -11.98 -8.02
CA VAL A 322 -24.61 -10.86 -7.29
C VAL A 322 -24.06 -10.89 -5.88
N LYS A 323 -23.45 -9.80 -5.44
CA LYS A 323 -22.90 -9.66 -4.09
C LYS A 323 -23.51 -8.46 -3.40
N TYR A 324 -23.90 -8.63 -2.15
CA TYR A 324 -24.35 -7.56 -1.26
C TYR A 324 -23.48 -7.53 0.00
N LEU A 325 -23.09 -6.34 0.42
CA LEU A 325 -22.32 -6.11 1.64
C LEU A 325 -23.06 -5.13 2.54
N GLU A 326 -23.39 -5.58 3.74
CA GLU A 326 -23.81 -4.74 4.86
C GLU A 326 -22.61 -4.56 5.80
N PRO A 327 -21.94 -3.40 5.80
CA PRO A 327 -20.87 -3.12 6.74
C PRO A 327 -21.43 -2.71 8.10
N TRP A 328 -20.74 -3.15 9.16
CA TRP A 328 -21.09 -2.80 10.54
C TRP A 328 -22.55 -3.11 10.93
N ILE A 329 -22.99 -4.36 10.75
CA ILE A 329 -24.35 -4.80 11.10
C ILE A 329 -24.63 -4.52 12.59
N LEU A 330 -25.80 -3.95 12.90
CA LEU A 330 -26.20 -3.57 14.26
C LEU A 330 -25.18 -2.66 14.99
N ASN A 331 -24.42 -1.84 14.26
CA ASN A 331 -23.33 -1.01 14.77
C ASN A 331 -22.18 -1.78 15.45
N LEU A 332 -22.08 -3.09 15.21
CA LEU A 332 -20.95 -3.91 15.63
C LEU A 332 -19.90 -3.92 14.51
N PRO A 333 -18.60 -4.13 14.81
CA PRO A 333 -17.54 -4.25 13.80
C PRO A 333 -17.61 -5.61 13.07
N ILE A 334 -18.81 -5.95 12.55
CA ILE A 334 -19.12 -7.16 11.82
C ILE A 334 -19.71 -6.76 10.48
N ASN A 335 -19.11 -7.24 9.39
CA ASN A 335 -19.65 -7.11 8.04
C ASN A 335 -20.42 -8.37 7.66
N VAL A 336 -21.58 -8.21 7.02
CA VAL A 336 -22.37 -9.31 6.46
C VAL A 336 -22.30 -9.24 4.95
N GLY A 337 -21.70 -10.26 4.33
CA GLY A 337 -21.68 -10.46 2.89
C GLY A 337 -22.68 -11.52 2.47
N LEU A 338 -23.48 -11.24 1.45
CA LEU A 338 -24.32 -12.23 0.78
C LEU A 338 -23.89 -12.32 -0.68
N MET A 339 -23.74 -13.54 -1.20
CA MET A 339 -23.39 -13.76 -2.60
C MET A 339 -24.27 -14.84 -3.21
N LEU A 340 -24.82 -14.55 -4.38
CA LEU A 340 -25.40 -15.52 -5.29
C LEU A 340 -24.48 -15.64 -6.50
N PHE A 341 -24.00 -16.85 -6.77
CA PHE A 341 -23.22 -17.17 -7.95
C PHE A 341 -23.91 -18.27 -8.74
N GLN A 342 -23.98 -18.15 -10.06
CA GLN A 342 -24.44 -19.17 -10.97
C GLN A 342 -23.48 -19.30 -12.13
N ARG A 343 -23.09 -20.53 -12.46
CA ARG A 343 -22.25 -20.86 -13.60
C ARG A 343 -22.88 -21.99 -14.41
N GLN A 344 -22.94 -21.82 -15.71
CA GLN A 344 -23.21 -22.87 -16.68
C GLN A 344 -21.92 -23.16 -17.44
N GLN A 345 -21.47 -24.42 -17.45
CA GLN A 345 -20.21 -24.83 -18.08
C GLN A 345 -20.49 -25.70 -19.30
N ASP A 346 -20.28 -25.19 -20.51
CA ASP A 346 -20.08 -25.91 -21.78
C ASP A 346 -20.88 -27.23 -21.96
N THR A 347 -22.13 -27.26 -21.50
CA THR A 347 -23.04 -28.44 -21.48
C THR A 347 -22.73 -29.57 -20.47
N THR A 348 -21.75 -29.40 -19.59
CA THR A 348 -21.41 -30.37 -18.53
C THR A 348 -22.37 -30.25 -17.34
N TYR A 349 -22.42 -29.07 -16.71
CA TYR A 349 -23.25 -28.83 -15.53
C TYR A 349 -23.62 -27.36 -15.34
N ILE A 350 -24.67 -27.16 -14.55
CA ILE A 350 -25.05 -25.87 -13.96
C ILE A 350 -24.75 -25.93 -12.47
N GLN A 351 -24.02 -24.95 -11.97
CA GLN A 351 -23.70 -24.78 -10.55
C GLN A 351 -24.32 -23.49 -10.04
N ARG A 352 -24.93 -23.54 -8.85
CA ARG A 352 -25.47 -22.36 -8.17
C ARG A 352 -25.02 -22.37 -6.72
N ILE A 353 -24.39 -21.28 -6.28
CA ILE A 353 -23.85 -21.12 -4.93
C ILE A 353 -24.55 -19.93 -4.28
N LEU A 354 -25.20 -20.16 -3.15
CA LEU A 354 -25.62 -19.10 -2.23
C LEU A 354 -24.64 -19.09 -1.06
N ASN A 355 -24.03 -17.94 -0.78
CA ASN A 355 -23.03 -17.79 0.26
C ASN A 355 -23.42 -16.64 1.21
N ALA A 356 -23.21 -16.87 2.50
CA ALA A 356 -23.30 -15.87 3.55
C ALA A 356 -21.96 -15.84 4.30
N ASN A 357 -21.42 -14.64 4.49
CA ASN A 357 -20.15 -14.40 5.14
C ASN A 357 -20.33 -13.40 6.28
N PHE A 358 -19.88 -13.74 7.48
CA PHE A 358 -19.95 -12.89 8.67
C PHE A 358 -18.53 -12.57 9.12
N GLU A 359 -18.03 -11.39 8.75
CA GLU A 359 -16.65 -10.98 8.96
C GLU A 359 -16.52 -10.04 10.16
N PHE A 360 -15.81 -10.46 11.19
CA PHE A 360 -15.43 -9.64 12.34
C PHE A 360 -14.13 -8.87 12.06
N LEU A 361 -14.20 -7.55 12.17
CA LEU A 361 -13.09 -6.63 11.93
C LEU A 361 -12.30 -6.38 13.22
N ALA A 362 -11.46 -7.34 13.62
CA ALA A 362 -10.68 -7.27 14.85
C ALA A 362 -9.77 -6.03 14.91
N THR A 363 -9.02 -5.78 13.84
CA THR A 363 -8.22 -4.55 13.67
C THR A 363 -8.44 -4.00 12.26
N GLU A 364 -7.72 -2.94 11.88
CA GLU A 364 -7.77 -2.46 10.49
C GLU A 364 -7.20 -3.48 9.51
N SER A 365 -6.14 -4.17 9.91
CA SER A 365 -5.39 -5.08 9.04
C SER A 365 -5.83 -6.53 9.23
N PHE A 366 -6.37 -6.90 10.40
CA PHE A 366 -6.77 -8.28 10.69
C PHE A 366 -8.28 -8.43 10.81
N SER A 367 -8.84 -9.42 10.10
CA SER A 367 -10.22 -9.85 10.25
C SER A 367 -10.34 -11.37 10.22
N SER A 368 -11.44 -11.87 10.77
CA SER A 368 -11.84 -13.27 10.67
C SER A 368 -13.29 -13.36 10.24
N ALA A 369 -13.66 -14.38 9.48
CA ALA A 369 -15.05 -14.56 9.10
C ALA A 369 -15.52 -16.01 9.20
N LEU A 370 -16.81 -16.15 9.52
CA LEU A 370 -17.57 -17.38 9.36
C LEU A 370 -18.24 -17.36 7.99
N THR A 371 -18.06 -18.43 7.22
CA THR A 371 -18.66 -18.58 5.89
C THR A 371 -19.59 -19.78 5.87
N PHE A 372 -20.80 -19.57 5.39
CA PHE A 372 -21.78 -20.62 5.13
C PHE A 372 -22.18 -20.56 3.66
N SER A 373 -22.26 -21.70 2.98
CA SER A 373 -22.80 -21.71 1.63
C SER A 373 -23.57 -22.98 1.31
N GLN A 374 -24.52 -22.82 0.40
CA GLN A 374 -25.26 -23.92 -0.19
C GLN A 374 -24.97 -23.93 -1.69
N GLU A 375 -24.49 -25.06 -2.18
CA GLU A 375 -24.10 -25.27 -3.56
C GLU A 375 -25.00 -26.35 -4.17
N TYR A 376 -25.60 -26.03 -5.30
CA TYR A 376 -26.37 -26.95 -6.12
C TYR A 376 -25.62 -27.21 -7.41
N THR A 377 -25.40 -28.47 -7.74
CA THR A 377 -24.79 -28.89 -9.00
C THR A 377 -25.77 -29.77 -9.75
N ILE A 378 -26.09 -29.42 -11.00
CA ILE A 378 -27.07 -30.11 -11.84
C ILE A 378 -26.38 -30.48 -13.17
N PRO A 379 -26.30 -31.76 -13.55
CA PRO A 379 -25.75 -32.17 -14.85
C PRO A 379 -26.65 -31.70 -16.00
N THR A 380 -26.06 -31.20 -17.09
CA THR A 380 -26.82 -30.62 -18.21
C THR A 380 -27.13 -31.64 -19.32
N ASN A 381 -26.33 -32.69 -19.48
CA ASN A 381 -26.62 -33.78 -20.43
C ASN A 381 -26.30 -35.16 -19.79
N PRO A 382 -27.29 -35.80 -19.13
CA PRO A 382 -27.07 -37.11 -18.51
C PRO A 382 -27.05 -38.28 -19.50
N GLU A 383 -27.45 -38.10 -20.77
CA GLU A 383 -27.69 -39.21 -21.70
C GLU A 383 -26.61 -39.36 -22.81
N GLU A 384 -25.89 -38.30 -23.19
CA GLU A 384 -24.79 -38.39 -24.17
C GLU A 384 -23.43 -38.01 -23.57
N ARG A 385 -22.46 -38.94 -23.70
CA ARG A 385 -21.04 -38.89 -23.28
C ARG A 385 -20.81 -38.91 -21.75
N GLY A 386 -20.26 -40.05 -21.29
CA GLY A 386 -19.49 -40.20 -20.04
C GLY A 386 -19.95 -39.36 -18.85
N PHE A 387 -20.85 -39.91 -18.03
CA PHE A 387 -21.32 -39.32 -16.77
C PHE A 387 -20.20 -38.62 -15.98
N THR A 388 -20.19 -37.28 -15.90
CA THR A 388 -19.08 -36.54 -15.25
C THR A 388 -19.37 -36.07 -13.83
N VAL A 389 -20.65 -35.78 -13.51
CA VAL A 389 -21.06 -35.21 -12.20
C VAL A 389 -22.49 -35.60 -11.81
N PHE A 390 -22.73 -35.82 -10.52
CA PHE A 390 -24.05 -36.06 -9.95
C PHE A 390 -24.85 -34.76 -9.76
N ASN A 391 -26.18 -34.89 -9.81
CA ASN A 391 -27.07 -33.90 -9.21
C ASN A 391 -26.89 -33.94 -7.70
N SER A 392 -26.44 -32.82 -7.12
CA SER A 392 -26.04 -32.78 -5.71
C SER A 392 -26.32 -31.44 -5.04
N ILE A 393 -26.42 -31.49 -3.71
CA ILE A 393 -26.48 -30.32 -2.83
C ILE A 393 -25.33 -30.43 -1.84
N SER A 394 -24.45 -29.44 -1.81
CA SER A 394 -23.38 -29.33 -0.81
C SER A 394 -23.69 -28.20 0.16
N THR A 395 -23.61 -28.49 1.45
CA THR A 395 -23.66 -27.49 2.51
C THR A 395 -22.26 -27.29 3.04
N ASN A 396 -21.70 -26.12 2.80
CA ASN A 396 -20.35 -25.78 3.24
C ASN A 396 -20.40 -24.85 4.44
N SER A 397 -19.55 -25.11 5.43
CA SER A 397 -19.26 -24.21 6.54
C SER A 397 -17.75 -24.03 6.64
N GLY A 398 -17.30 -22.83 7.01
CA GLY A 398 -15.88 -22.57 7.10
C GLY A 398 -15.54 -21.33 7.89
N VAL A 399 -14.25 -21.22 8.17
CA VAL A 399 -13.62 -20.09 8.84
C VAL A 399 -12.54 -19.54 7.92
N ASN A 400 -12.44 -18.22 7.85
CA ASN A 400 -11.36 -17.55 7.16
C ASN A 400 -10.66 -16.54 8.09
N PHE A 401 -9.36 -16.34 7.84
CA PHE A 401 -8.52 -15.38 8.54
C PHE A 401 -7.80 -14.53 7.50
N LYS A 402 -7.94 -13.21 7.61
CA LYS A 402 -7.40 -12.24 6.68
C LYS A 402 -6.46 -11.30 7.40
N TYR A 403 -5.27 -11.09 6.86
CA TYR A 403 -4.34 -10.05 7.27
C TYR A 403 -3.91 -9.23 6.05
N ASP A 404 -4.21 -7.94 6.02
CA ASP A 404 -3.90 -7.02 4.92
C ASP A 404 -3.18 -5.77 5.44
N SER A 405 -1.88 -5.73 5.19
CA SER A 405 -0.96 -4.63 5.53
C SER A 405 -0.47 -3.85 4.32
N ARG A 406 -1.09 -4.06 3.15
CA ARG A 406 -0.72 -3.36 1.92
C ARG A 406 -0.97 -1.87 2.08
N ASP A 407 -0.06 -1.07 1.53
CA ASP A 407 -0.18 0.40 1.51
C ASP A 407 -1.24 0.90 0.54
N ASP A 408 -1.44 0.19 -0.57
CA ASP A 408 -2.52 0.42 -1.53
C ASP A 408 -3.05 -0.94 -2.00
N ILE A 409 -4.36 -1.09 -2.24
CA ILE A 409 -4.95 -2.38 -2.67
C ILE A 409 -4.88 -2.58 -4.19
N PHE A 410 -4.80 -1.51 -5.00
CA PHE A 410 -4.74 -1.58 -6.48
C PHE A 410 -3.31 -1.62 -7.01
N VAL A 411 -2.43 -0.76 -6.50
CA VAL A 411 -1.00 -0.73 -6.84
C VAL A 411 -0.18 -0.77 -5.55
N PRO A 412 -0.16 -1.91 -4.84
CA PRO A 412 0.64 -2.03 -3.62
C PRO A 412 2.13 -1.88 -3.92
N THR A 413 2.83 -1.09 -3.11
CA THR A 413 4.29 -0.92 -3.20
C THR A 413 5.03 -1.58 -2.03
N LYS A 414 4.34 -1.80 -0.92
CA LYS A 414 4.88 -2.44 0.28
C LYS A 414 3.79 -3.17 1.06
N GLY A 415 4.23 -4.05 1.95
CA GLY A 415 3.34 -4.82 2.83
C GLY A 415 2.97 -6.18 2.23
N PHE A 416 2.04 -6.85 2.88
CA PHE A 416 1.58 -8.16 2.43
C PHE A 416 0.08 -8.36 2.70
N TYR A 417 -0.49 -9.28 1.92
CA TYR A 417 -1.84 -9.80 2.11
C TYR A 417 -1.76 -11.30 2.36
N LEU A 418 -2.50 -11.78 3.35
CA LEU A 418 -2.66 -13.18 3.66
C LEU A 418 -4.15 -13.48 3.86
N LEU A 419 -4.67 -14.46 3.14
CA LEU A 419 -6.00 -15.03 3.36
C LEU A 419 -5.86 -16.55 3.52
N ASN A 420 -6.35 -17.07 4.63
CA ASN A 420 -6.44 -18.52 4.85
C ASN A 420 -7.90 -18.89 5.07
N ALA A 421 -8.34 -20.02 4.51
CA ALA A 421 -9.67 -20.55 4.72
C ALA A 421 -9.65 -22.05 4.94
N TYR A 422 -10.45 -22.49 5.91
CA TYR A 422 -10.70 -23.90 6.22
C TYR A 422 -12.20 -24.13 6.10
N LYS A 423 -12.61 -25.03 5.20
CA LYS A 423 -14.02 -25.28 4.91
C LYS A 423 -14.31 -26.78 4.99
N HIS A 424 -15.42 -27.11 5.61
CA HIS A 424 -16.03 -28.43 5.58
C HIS A 424 -17.23 -28.39 4.62
N SER A 425 -17.37 -29.43 3.80
CA SER A 425 -18.45 -29.59 2.82
C SER A 425 -19.15 -30.92 3.09
N ALA A 426 -20.41 -30.85 3.49
CA ALA A 426 -21.30 -32.00 3.58
C ALA A 426 -22.15 -32.04 2.30
N LYS A 427 -21.84 -32.99 1.42
CA LYS A 427 -22.48 -33.12 0.11
C LYS A 427 -23.50 -34.24 0.12
N LYS A 428 -24.61 -34.04 -0.57
CA LYS A 428 -25.68 -35.03 -0.76
C LYS A 428 -25.94 -35.22 -2.24
N ILE A 429 -25.71 -36.43 -2.73
CA ILE A 429 -26.00 -36.86 -4.10
C ILE A 429 -27.46 -37.32 -4.18
N ILE A 430 -28.21 -36.74 -5.11
CA ILE A 430 -29.66 -36.91 -5.23
C ILE A 430 -30.03 -37.61 -6.54
N GLY A 431 -29.17 -37.55 -7.55
CA GLY A 431 -29.42 -38.21 -8.82
C GLY A 431 -28.30 -37.97 -9.83
N PRO A 432 -28.50 -38.32 -11.11
CA PRO A 432 -29.63 -39.09 -11.63
C PRO A 432 -29.63 -40.54 -11.12
N ASP A 433 -30.80 -41.11 -10.82
CA ASP A 433 -30.91 -42.47 -10.23
C ASP A 433 -30.22 -43.56 -11.06
N ILE A 434 -30.20 -43.39 -12.39
CA ILE A 434 -29.54 -44.31 -13.33
C ILE A 434 -28.02 -44.45 -13.09
N PHE A 435 -27.38 -43.46 -12.47
CA PHE A 435 -25.95 -43.46 -12.15
C PHE A 435 -25.66 -43.76 -10.68
N ILE A 436 -26.71 -43.81 -9.84
CA ILE A 436 -26.60 -44.15 -8.43
C ILE A 436 -26.63 -45.68 -8.28
N THR A 437 -25.49 -46.25 -7.90
CA THR A 437 -25.37 -47.68 -7.62
C THR A 437 -25.38 -47.95 -6.12
N LYS A 438 -25.39 -49.23 -5.71
CA LYS A 438 -25.28 -49.62 -4.29
C LYS A 438 -23.94 -49.20 -3.65
N SER A 439 -22.90 -48.99 -4.46
CA SER A 439 -21.58 -48.53 -3.98
C SER A 439 -21.43 -47.02 -4.00
N THR A 440 -22.37 -46.26 -4.59
CA THR A 440 -22.32 -44.80 -4.59
C THR A 440 -22.54 -44.29 -3.17
N ASN A 441 -21.52 -43.61 -2.62
CA ASN A 441 -21.67 -42.84 -1.40
C ASN A 441 -22.57 -41.63 -1.65
N LYS A 442 -23.78 -41.64 -1.08
CA LYS A 442 -24.73 -40.55 -1.27
C LYS A 442 -24.42 -39.32 -0.42
N ASN A 443 -23.57 -39.43 0.59
CA ASN A 443 -23.30 -38.35 1.53
C ASN A 443 -21.78 -38.12 1.72
N PRO A 444 -21.04 -37.80 0.64
CA PRO A 444 -19.61 -37.56 0.76
C PRO A 444 -19.32 -36.34 1.64
N ASN A 445 -18.29 -36.46 2.47
CA ASN A 445 -17.77 -35.35 3.26
C ASN A 445 -16.40 -34.94 2.73
N GLN A 446 -16.21 -33.63 2.60
CA GLN A 446 -15.01 -33.05 2.01
C GLN A 446 -14.48 -31.91 2.86
N PHE A 447 -13.16 -31.74 2.85
CA PHE A 447 -12.45 -30.68 3.52
C PHE A 447 -11.61 -29.90 2.51
N LYS A 448 -11.73 -28.58 2.57
CA LYS A 448 -11.03 -27.64 1.70
C LYS A 448 -10.12 -26.75 2.54
N VAL A 449 -8.86 -26.65 2.15
CA VAL A 449 -7.88 -25.70 2.70
C VAL A 449 -7.42 -24.79 1.58
N GLU A 450 -7.49 -23.48 1.81
CA GLU A 450 -7.12 -22.46 0.85
C GLU A 450 -6.17 -21.46 1.54
N LEU A 451 -5.07 -21.11 0.87
CA LEU A 451 -4.14 -20.08 1.30
C LEU A 451 -3.81 -19.19 0.11
N ASP A 452 -3.85 -17.88 0.32
CA ASP A 452 -3.38 -16.85 -0.61
C ASP A 452 -2.45 -15.91 0.14
N LEU A 453 -1.19 -15.81 -0.29
CA LEU A 453 -0.18 -14.91 0.26
C LEU A 453 0.38 -14.03 -0.87
N PHE A 454 0.43 -12.73 -0.65
CA PHE A 454 0.96 -11.75 -1.60
C PHE A 454 1.99 -10.89 -0.88
N LEU A 455 3.20 -10.81 -1.40
CA LEU A 455 4.32 -10.07 -0.82
C LEU A 455 4.75 -8.94 -1.76
N PHE A 456 4.80 -7.72 -1.23
CA PHE A 456 5.23 -6.52 -1.96
C PHE A 456 6.40 -5.87 -1.23
N LYS A 457 7.47 -5.57 -1.96
CA LYS A 457 8.63 -4.85 -1.40
C LYS A 457 9.20 -3.87 -2.40
N SER A 458 9.19 -2.59 -2.05
CA SER A 458 9.96 -1.56 -2.75
C SER A 458 11.41 -1.58 -2.27
N PHE A 459 12.36 -1.81 -3.18
CA PHE A 459 13.80 -1.69 -2.91
C PHE A 459 14.38 -0.36 -3.45
N PHE A 460 13.83 0.13 -4.56
CA PHE A 460 14.22 1.37 -5.22
C PHE A 460 12.97 2.12 -5.68
N ILE A 461 13.10 3.43 -5.92
CA ILE A 461 12.00 4.27 -6.43
C ILE A 461 11.40 3.63 -7.69
N ARG A 462 10.09 3.34 -7.67
CA ARG A 462 9.30 2.73 -8.76
C ARG A 462 9.57 1.26 -9.09
N HIS A 463 10.49 0.57 -8.42
CA HIS A 463 10.80 -0.84 -8.69
C HIS A 463 10.22 -1.75 -7.59
N ILE A 464 9.20 -2.52 -7.95
CA ILE A 464 8.42 -3.35 -7.03
C ILE A 464 8.47 -4.82 -7.47
N PRO A 465 9.39 -5.63 -6.93
CA PRO A 465 9.22 -7.07 -6.95
C PRO A 465 7.96 -7.48 -6.17
N PHE A 466 7.21 -8.38 -6.79
CA PHE A 466 5.98 -8.97 -6.27
C PHE A 466 6.08 -10.48 -6.37
N VAL A 467 5.68 -11.16 -5.30
CA VAL A 467 5.55 -12.62 -5.28
C VAL A 467 4.23 -12.97 -4.63
N SER A 468 3.46 -13.85 -5.27
CA SER A 468 2.33 -14.52 -4.63
C SER A 468 2.56 -16.01 -4.47
N LEU A 469 1.90 -16.60 -3.48
CA LEU A 469 1.85 -18.03 -3.23
C LEU A 469 0.39 -18.41 -2.96
N HIS A 470 -0.07 -19.43 -3.65
CA HIS A 470 -1.45 -19.89 -3.55
C HIS A 470 -1.47 -21.40 -3.37
N LEU A 471 -2.24 -21.86 -2.40
CA LEU A 471 -2.49 -23.28 -2.13
C LEU A 471 -3.98 -23.53 -2.15
N ARG A 472 -4.41 -24.61 -2.80
CA ARG A 472 -5.76 -25.13 -2.74
C ARG A 472 -5.67 -26.64 -2.54
N GLU A 473 -6.21 -27.14 -1.45
CA GLU A 473 -6.23 -28.56 -1.14
C GLU A 473 -7.67 -29.00 -0.87
N LEU A 474 -8.12 -30.02 -1.59
CA LEU A 474 -9.40 -30.68 -1.42
C LEU A 474 -9.15 -32.15 -1.08
N ARG A 475 -9.70 -32.59 0.07
CA ARG A 475 -9.65 -33.97 0.54
C ARG A 475 -11.04 -34.45 0.93
N GLY A 476 -11.24 -35.75 0.93
CA GLY A 476 -12.48 -36.36 1.35
C GLY A 476 -12.94 -37.46 0.41
N ASP A 477 -14.19 -37.85 0.60
CA ASP A 477 -14.79 -38.97 -0.13
C ASP A 477 -15.35 -38.51 -1.48
N ASP A 478 -15.32 -39.42 -2.45
CA ASP A 478 -16.04 -39.34 -3.74
C ASP A 478 -16.01 -37.95 -4.41
N ILE A 479 -14.81 -37.35 -4.47
CA ILE A 479 -14.57 -36.04 -5.10
C ILE A 479 -14.87 -36.12 -6.59
N GLU A 480 -15.75 -35.23 -7.07
CA GLU A 480 -16.13 -35.12 -8.47
C GLU A 480 -15.38 -33.98 -9.18
N ILE A 481 -15.42 -33.97 -10.53
CA ILE A 481 -14.80 -32.90 -11.32
C ILE A 481 -15.38 -31.52 -10.96
N SER A 482 -16.66 -31.43 -10.60
CA SER A 482 -17.29 -30.18 -10.14
C SER A 482 -16.72 -29.65 -8.82
N ASP A 483 -16.16 -30.53 -8.00
CA ASP A 483 -15.67 -30.18 -6.66
C ASP A 483 -14.23 -29.63 -6.72
N MET A 484 -13.48 -30.03 -7.75
CA MET A 484 -12.07 -29.71 -7.96
C MET A 484 -11.85 -28.24 -8.31
N TYR A 485 -10.66 -27.74 -7.98
CA TYR A 485 -10.23 -26.40 -8.33
C TYR A 485 -9.72 -26.35 -9.76
N ARG A 486 -9.80 -25.17 -10.37
CA ARG A 486 -9.35 -24.89 -11.74
C ARG A 486 -8.18 -23.92 -11.74
N ILE A 487 -7.32 -24.04 -12.74
CA ILE A 487 -6.14 -23.19 -12.91
C ILE A 487 -5.80 -23.01 -14.40
N GLY A 488 -5.40 -21.80 -14.75
CA GLY A 488 -5.07 -21.37 -16.11
C GLY A 488 -5.69 -20.01 -16.38
N GLY A 489 -5.02 -19.15 -17.15
CA GLY A 489 -5.55 -17.83 -17.51
C GLY A 489 -4.92 -16.66 -16.75
N ASN A 490 -5.56 -15.50 -16.79
CA ASN A 490 -5.00 -14.22 -16.37
C ASN A 490 -4.65 -14.17 -14.88
N ASN A 491 -5.49 -14.76 -14.02
CA ASN A 491 -5.40 -14.60 -12.57
C ASN A 491 -4.58 -15.69 -11.87
N THR A 492 -4.17 -16.74 -12.58
CA THR A 492 -3.45 -17.87 -11.98
C THR A 492 -2.18 -18.26 -12.74
N LEU A 493 -2.30 -18.75 -13.98
CA LEU A 493 -1.18 -19.28 -14.76
C LEU A 493 -1.32 -18.77 -16.20
N ARG A 494 -0.70 -17.63 -16.47
CA ARG A 494 -0.77 -16.97 -17.77
C ARG A 494 -0.03 -17.79 -18.83
N GLY A 495 -0.44 -17.64 -20.09
CA GLY A 495 0.08 -18.40 -21.25
C GLY A 495 -0.76 -19.64 -21.58
N TYR A 496 -1.65 -20.05 -20.69
CA TYR A 496 -2.63 -21.12 -20.87
C TYR A 496 -4.04 -20.55 -21.03
N GLN A 497 -5.01 -21.35 -21.47
CA GLN A 497 -6.41 -20.89 -21.53
C GLN A 497 -6.99 -20.77 -20.11
N GLU A 498 -8.03 -19.95 -19.95
CA GLU A 498 -8.80 -19.85 -18.70
C GLU A 498 -9.27 -21.23 -18.26
N ASP A 499 -9.09 -21.55 -16.99
CA ASP A 499 -9.57 -22.80 -16.37
C ASP A 499 -9.12 -24.10 -17.07
N GLN A 500 -8.02 -24.06 -17.83
CA GLN A 500 -7.55 -25.17 -18.67
C GLN A 500 -7.21 -26.45 -17.89
N PHE A 501 -6.73 -26.32 -16.65
CA PHE A 501 -6.35 -27.45 -15.80
C PHE A 501 -7.26 -27.54 -14.59
N THR A 502 -7.45 -28.77 -14.08
CA THR A 502 -8.34 -29.06 -12.96
C THR A 502 -7.67 -30.05 -12.01
N GLY A 503 -7.77 -29.82 -10.70
CA GLY A 503 -7.15 -30.67 -9.69
C GLY A 503 -7.76 -30.52 -8.30
N SER A 504 -7.58 -31.55 -7.48
CA SER A 504 -7.92 -31.54 -6.06
C SER A 504 -6.85 -30.83 -5.23
N SER A 505 -5.59 -30.85 -5.69
CA SER A 505 -4.48 -30.16 -5.04
C SER A 505 -3.80 -29.23 -6.04
N LEU A 506 -3.74 -27.94 -5.74
CA LEU A 506 -3.07 -26.93 -6.55
C LEU A 506 -2.08 -26.16 -5.67
N LEU A 507 -0.92 -25.87 -6.23
CA LEU A 507 0.08 -24.97 -5.66
C LEU A 507 0.62 -24.11 -6.80
N TRP A 508 0.47 -22.79 -6.72
CA TRP A 508 1.05 -21.92 -7.73
C TRP A 508 1.65 -20.64 -7.13
N THR A 509 2.59 -20.05 -7.88
CA THR A 509 3.25 -18.81 -7.54
C THR A 509 3.32 -17.90 -8.75
N ASN A 510 3.06 -16.62 -8.54
CA ASN A 510 3.24 -15.58 -9.55
C ASN A 510 4.37 -14.67 -9.08
N VAL A 511 5.43 -14.59 -9.88
CA VAL A 511 6.56 -13.70 -9.63
C VAL A 511 6.51 -12.59 -10.66
N GLU A 512 6.43 -11.34 -10.22
CA GLU A 512 6.45 -10.18 -11.10
C GLU A 512 7.52 -9.18 -10.70
N TYR A 513 8.17 -8.62 -11.70
CA TYR A 513 9.00 -7.44 -11.55
C TYR A 513 8.26 -6.24 -12.13
N ARG A 514 7.73 -5.37 -11.27
CA ARG A 514 6.90 -4.23 -11.68
C ARG A 514 7.71 -2.93 -11.68
N TYR A 515 7.49 -2.13 -12.71
CA TYR A 515 8.03 -0.78 -12.84
C TYR A 515 6.89 0.23 -12.91
N LEU A 516 6.78 1.09 -11.89
CA LEU A 516 5.71 2.10 -11.80
C LEU A 516 5.94 3.23 -12.82
N LEU A 517 4.99 3.41 -13.73
CA LEU A 517 4.95 4.54 -14.67
C LEU A 517 4.27 5.77 -14.05
N GLY A 518 3.33 5.55 -13.14
CA GLY A 518 2.60 6.57 -12.40
C GLY A 518 2.01 6.01 -11.11
N ARG A 519 1.07 6.73 -10.48
CA ARG A 519 0.41 6.27 -9.24
C ARG A 519 -0.43 5.01 -9.46
N HIS A 520 -1.16 4.94 -10.57
CA HIS A 520 -2.06 3.83 -10.90
C HIS A 520 -1.69 3.17 -12.25
N SER A 521 -0.40 3.15 -12.60
CA SER A 521 0.06 2.49 -13.83
C SER A 521 1.46 1.93 -13.69
N TYR A 522 1.66 0.73 -14.20
CA TYR A 522 2.95 0.03 -14.17
C TYR A 522 3.08 -0.98 -15.29
N THR A 523 4.31 -1.18 -15.76
CA THR A 523 4.66 -2.30 -16.63
C THR A 523 5.29 -3.40 -15.80
N PHE A 524 5.19 -4.65 -16.25
CA PHE A 524 5.74 -5.77 -15.50
C PHE A 524 6.28 -6.87 -16.41
N LEU A 525 7.33 -7.54 -15.93
CA LEU A 525 7.75 -8.85 -16.40
C LEU A 525 7.24 -9.88 -15.40
N PHE A 526 6.81 -11.05 -15.86
CA PHE A 526 6.30 -12.08 -14.97
C PHE A 526 6.75 -13.49 -15.34
N ALA A 527 6.77 -14.35 -14.33
CA ALA A 527 6.85 -15.80 -14.45
C ALA A 527 5.86 -16.43 -13.46
N ASP A 528 5.00 -17.28 -13.99
CA ASP A 528 3.99 -18.02 -13.25
C ASP A 528 4.36 -19.50 -13.27
N ILE A 529 4.36 -20.15 -12.10
CA ILE A 529 4.65 -21.58 -11.97
C ILE A 529 3.52 -22.22 -11.19
N ALA A 530 2.98 -23.32 -11.70
CA ALA A 530 1.89 -24.04 -11.08
C ALA A 530 2.11 -25.55 -11.08
N TYR A 531 1.88 -26.17 -9.94
CA TYR A 531 1.69 -27.60 -9.76
C TYR A 531 0.20 -27.89 -9.58
N TYR A 532 -0.30 -28.91 -10.26
CA TYR A 532 -1.63 -29.44 -10.02
C TYR A 532 -1.62 -30.96 -9.96
N LYS A 533 -2.44 -31.50 -9.06
CA LYS A 533 -2.72 -32.93 -8.92
C LYS A 533 -4.22 -33.17 -9.03
N ARG A 534 -4.59 -34.06 -9.94
CA ARG A 534 -5.92 -34.63 -10.07
C ARG A 534 -5.89 -36.06 -9.57
N ILE A 535 -6.66 -36.34 -8.51
CA ILE A 535 -6.85 -37.70 -8.01
C ILE A 535 -7.52 -38.60 -9.07
N ALA A 536 -7.37 -39.91 -8.91
CA ALA A 536 -8.09 -40.87 -9.73
C ALA A 536 -9.61 -40.78 -9.47
N ILE A 537 -10.41 -40.91 -10.53
CA ILE A 537 -11.87 -41.03 -10.45
C ILE A 537 -12.27 -42.36 -11.09
N PRO A 538 -12.34 -43.45 -10.29
CA PRO A 538 -12.54 -44.80 -10.80
C PRO A 538 -13.85 -44.96 -11.59
N ASN A 539 -14.91 -44.26 -11.18
CA ASN A 539 -16.25 -44.37 -11.79
C ASN A 539 -16.29 -43.94 -13.26
N ILE A 540 -15.29 -43.16 -13.72
CA ILE A 540 -15.13 -42.75 -15.12
C ILE A 540 -13.78 -43.16 -15.72
N ASN A 541 -13.11 -44.15 -15.11
CA ASN A 541 -11.80 -44.66 -15.54
C ASN A 541 -10.72 -43.56 -15.71
N LEU A 542 -10.78 -42.50 -14.92
CA LEU A 542 -9.73 -41.47 -14.91
C LEU A 542 -8.65 -41.85 -13.89
N THR A 543 -7.41 -41.96 -14.36
CA THR A 543 -6.25 -42.22 -13.50
C THR A 543 -5.78 -40.95 -12.81
N GLU A 544 -5.07 -41.13 -11.69
CA GLU A 544 -4.35 -40.02 -11.05
C GLU A 544 -3.38 -39.39 -12.05
N PHE A 545 -3.29 -38.06 -12.02
CA PHE A 545 -2.40 -37.30 -12.86
C PHE A 545 -1.86 -36.10 -12.08
N SER A 546 -0.58 -35.79 -12.23
CA SER A 546 -0.01 -34.55 -11.73
C SER A 546 0.99 -33.97 -12.72
N ALA A 547 1.09 -32.65 -12.76
CA ALA A 547 2.04 -31.96 -13.62
C ALA A 547 2.40 -30.60 -13.03
N THR A 548 3.59 -30.14 -13.40
CA THR A 548 4.01 -28.75 -13.23
C THR A 548 3.93 -28.07 -14.60
N LYS A 549 3.49 -26.80 -14.59
CA LYS A 549 3.40 -25.94 -15.76
C LYS A 549 3.97 -24.58 -15.44
N MET A 550 4.52 -23.93 -16.46
CA MET A 550 5.09 -22.59 -16.34
C MET A 550 4.63 -21.72 -17.49
N GLY A 551 4.37 -20.45 -17.19
CA GLY A 551 4.13 -19.42 -18.18
C GLY A 551 4.92 -18.17 -17.83
N TYR A 552 5.35 -17.41 -18.83
CA TYR A 552 6.11 -16.19 -18.61
C TYR A 552 5.82 -15.16 -19.69
N GLY A 553 6.11 -13.90 -19.41
CA GLY A 553 5.81 -12.84 -20.34
C GLY A 553 5.97 -11.45 -19.76
N PHE A 554 5.25 -10.51 -20.35
CA PHE A 554 5.27 -9.12 -19.96
C PHE A 554 3.87 -8.51 -20.09
N GLY A 555 3.63 -7.42 -19.39
CA GLY A 555 2.35 -6.73 -19.43
C GLY A 555 2.41 -5.30 -18.94
N ILE A 556 1.25 -4.66 -19.01
CA ILE A 556 1.02 -3.32 -18.51
C ILE A 556 -0.32 -3.29 -17.79
N THR A 557 -0.35 -2.59 -16.66
CA THR A 557 -1.56 -2.27 -15.92
C THR A 557 -1.72 -0.77 -15.90
N PHE A 558 -2.92 -0.27 -16.18
CA PHE A 558 -3.24 1.15 -16.17
C PHE A 558 -4.68 1.40 -15.77
N GLU A 559 -4.92 2.57 -15.18
CA GLU A 559 -6.25 3.04 -14.82
C GLU A 559 -7.06 3.44 -16.07
N THR A 560 -8.32 3.00 -16.11
CA THR A 560 -9.31 3.38 -17.11
C THR A 560 -10.56 3.89 -16.41
N ALA A 561 -11.51 4.47 -17.16
CA ALA A 561 -12.80 4.85 -16.61
C ALA A 561 -13.59 3.64 -16.02
N LEU A 562 -13.22 2.41 -16.38
CA LEU A 562 -13.85 1.17 -15.92
C LEU A 562 -13.14 0.55 -14.71
N GLY A 563 -12.03 1.15 -14.26
CA GLY A 563 -11.15 0.61 -13.24
C GLY A 563 -9.78 0.23 -13.79
N MET A 564 -9.03 -0.58 -13.04
CA MET A 564 -7.67 -0.97 -13.39
C MET A 564 -7.68 -2.11 -14.41
N LEU A 565 -7.18 -1.84 -15.62
CA LEU A 565 -7.06 -2.82 -16.69
C LEU A 565 -5.61 -3.32 -16.75
N ALA A 566 -5.44 -4.64 -16.65
CA ALA A 566 -4.19 -5.35 -16.88
C ALA A 566 -4.25 -6.06 -18.23
N VAL A 567 -3.23 -5.84 -19.07
CA VAL A 567 -3.06 -6.55 -20.33
C VAL A 567 -1.68 -7.20 -20.32
N SER A 568 -1.64 -8.51 -20.57
CA SER A 568 -0.36 -9.24 -20.61
C SER A 568 -0.25 -10.13 -21.83
N TYR A 569 0.97 -10.22 -22.36
CA TYR A 569 1.36 -11.18 -23.38
C TYR A 569 2.14 -12.31 -22.72
N ALA A 570 1.65 -13.53 -22.88
CA ALA A 570 2.12 -14.68 -22.11
C ALA A 570 2.43 -15.87 -23.02
N ILE A 571 3.56 -16.53 -22.75
CA ILE A 571 4.03 -17.71 -23.48
C ILE A 571 4.03 -18.89 -22.50
N ALA A 572 3.37 -19.98 -22.89
CA ALA A 572 3.41 -21.22 -22.12
C ALA A 572 4.73 -21.96 -22.35
N GLU A 573 5.12 -22.79 -21.40
CA GLU A 573 6.24 -23.71 -21.55
C GLU A 573 6.12 -24.55 -22.84
N GLY A 574 7.16 -24.50 -23.68
CA GLY A 574 7.22 -25.23 -24.95
C GLY A 574 6.57 -24.52 -26.15
N ASP A 575 5.84 -23.41 -25.93
CA ASP A 575 5.28 -22.62 -27.02
C ASP A 575 6.32 -21.68 -27.65
N SER A 576 6.22 -21.46 -28.97
CA SER A 576 6.97 -20.42 -29.67
C SER A 576 6.38 -19.05 -29.37
N PHE A 577 7.16 -17.98 -29.59
CA PHE A 577 6.68 -16.61 -29.41
C PHE A 577 5.38 -16.36 -30.17
N SER A 578 5.22 -16.87 -31.41
CA SER A 578 4.00 -16.69 -32.23
C SER A 578 2.73 -17.35 -31.67
N LYS A 579 2.85 -18.26 -30.71
CA LYS A 579 1.72 -18.92 -30.03
C LYS A 579 1.36 -18.28 -28.68
N GLY A 580 2.02 -17.17 -28.35
CA GLY A 580 1.71 -16.41 -27.15
C GLY A 580 0.26 -15.95 -27.13
N LYS A 581 -0.29 -15.88 -25.92
CA LYS A 581 -1.69 -15.52 -25.67
C LYS A 581 -1.74 -14.15 -25.01
N ILE A 582 -2.75 -13.36 -25.39
CA ILE A 582 -3.05 -12.09 -24.73
C ILE A 582 -4.09 -12.35 -23.67
N HIS A 583 -3.79 -11.92 -22.44
CA HIS A 583 -4.69 -12.00 -21.29
C HIS A 583 -5.17 -10.60 -20.93
N PHE A 584 -6.46 -10.49 -20.61
CA PHE A 584 -7.09 -9.27 -20.14
C PHE A 584 -7.61 -9.50 -18.72
N GLY A 585 -7.22 -8.63 -17.79
CA GLY A 585 -7.68 -8.65 -16.41
C GLY A 585 -8.28 -7.31 -16.02
N LEU A 586 -9.50 -7.32 -15.50
CA LEU A 586 -10.11 -6.14 -14.86
C LEU A 586 -10.01 -6.32 -13.35
N ILE A 587 -9.22 -5.47 -12.71
CA ILE A 587 -9.14 -5.41 -11.24
C ILE A 587 -10.24 -4.45 -10.78
N GLY A 588 -11.35 -5.04 -10.34
CA GLY A 588 -12.51 -4.33 -9.81
C GLY A 588 -12.40 -4.00 -8.32
N GLU A 589 -13.30 -3.12 -7.86
CA GLU A 589 -13.31 -2.53 -6.52
C GLU A 589 -14.00 -3.35 -5.41
N PHE A 590 -14.58 -4.53 -5.72
CA PHE A 590 -15.49 -5.28 -4.83
C PHE A 590 -14.86 -6.50 -4.15
#